data_AF-A0A3P6A565-F1
#
_entry.id   AF-A0A3P6A565-F1
#
_cell.length_a   1.000
_cell.length_b   1.000
_cell.length_c   1.000
_cell.angle_alpha   90.00
_cell.angle_beta   90.00
_cell.angle_gamma   90.00
#
_symmetry.space_group_name_H-M   'P 1'
#
loop_
_entity.id
_entity.type
_entity.pdbx_description
1 polymer ?
#
loop_
_entity_poly.entity_id
_entity_poly.type
_entity_poly.pdbx_seq_one_letter_code
_entity_poly.pdbx_strand_id
1 'polypeptide(L)'
;MAKSAATATSSLVQNLRRFIKKPWEITGPCAHPEYLESVPKATEYRIRCPATIDEEAIVPTADPENVYNILYHARDQRRNRPPIKRYLLKKDDVAQMMNEKKTDFPRVYLTTTVEEDENARGGGYE
;
A
#
# COMPACT_ATOMS: atom_id res chain seq x y z
N MET A 1 -27.92 -32.67 -49.32
CA MET A 1 -28.57 -31.46 -48.78
C MET A 1 -27.57 -30.31 -48.81
N ALA A 2 -27.63 -29.44 -49.83
CA ALA A 2 -26.75 -28.28 -49.94
C ALA A 2 -27.18 -27.21 -48.92
N LYS A 3 -26.26 -26.77 -48.05
CA LYS A 3 -26.53 -25.68 -47.09
C LYS A 3 -26.66 -24.37 -47.86
N SER A 4 -27.70 -23.59 -47.53
CA SER A 4 -28.08 -22.34 -48.22
C SER A 4 -26.95 -21.30 -48.25
N ALA A 5 -26.77 -20.62 -49.40
CA ALA A 5 -25.76 -19.57 -49.63
C ALA A 5 -25.87 -18.40 -48.62
N ALA A 6 -27.06 -18.15 -48.07
CA ALA A 6 -27.28 -17.14 -47.03
C ALA A 6 -26.53 -17.46 -45.71
N THR A 7 -26.29 -18.74 -45.42
CA THR A 7 -25.55 -19.14 -44.21
C THR A 7 -24.05 -18.92 -44.39
N ALA A 8 -23.53 -19.07 -45.62
CA ALA A 8 -22.13 -18.89 -45.98
C ALA A 8 -21.69 -17.41 -46.05
N THR A 9 -22.59 -16.48 -46.39
CA THR A 9 -22.30 -15.03 -46.36
C THR A 9 -22.37 -14.44 -44.95
N SER A 10 -23.23 -14.98 -44.08
CA SER A 10 -23.36 -14.52 -42.69
C SER A 10 -22.08 -14.75 -41.86
N SER A 11 -21.38 -15.86 -42.11
CA SER A 11 -20.12 -16.21 -41.42
C SER A 11 -18.96 -15.33 -41.87
N LEU A 12 -18.94 -14.92 -43.14
CA LEU A 12 -17.91 -14.02 -43.70
C LEU A 12 -18.05 -12.60 -43.15
N VAL A 13 -19.28 -12.09 -43.01
CA VAL A 13 -19.56 -10.79 -42.37
C VAL A 13 -19.28 -10.84 -40.86
N GLN A 14 -19.58 -11.95 -40.17
CA GLN A 14 -19.19 -12.12 -38.77
C GLN A 14 -17.67 -12.14 -38.57
N ASN A 15 -16.91 -12.72 -39.51
CA ASN A 15 -15.45 -12.68 -39.48
C ASN A 15 -14.90 -11.27 -39.73
N LEU A 16 -15.49 -10.49 -40.65
CA LEU A 16 -15.08 -9.09 -40.86
C LEU A 16 -15.35 -8.20 -39.63
N ARG A 17 -16.46 -8.43 -38.91
CA ARG A 17 -16.79 -7.71 -37.68
C ARG A 17 -15.76 -7.88 -36.56
N ARG A 18 -14.94 -8.94 -36.58
CA ARG A 18 -13.85 -9.15 -35.61
C ARG A 18 -12.66 -8.21 -35.82
N PHE A 19 -12.51 -7.64 -37.02
CA PHE A 19 -11.44 -6.69 -37.33
C PHE A 19 -11.84 -5.23 -37.06
N ILE A 20 -13.11 -4.98 -36.74
CA ILE A 20 -13.61 -3.66 -36.35
C ILE A 20 -13.53 -3.59 -34.82
N LYS A 21 -12.68 -2.70 -34.30
CA LYS A 21 -12.59 -2.43 -32.86
C LYS A 21 -13.97 -2.10 -32.30
N LYS A 22 -14.24 -2.50 -31.05
CA LYS A 22 -15.50 -2.09 -30.42
C LYS A 22 -15.50 -0.56 -30.31
N PRO A 23 -16.66 0.11 -30.45
CA PRO A 23 -16.70 1.57 -30.49
C PRO A 23 -16.03 2.28 -29.28
N TRP A 24 -16.02 1.64 -28.11
CA TRP A 24 -15.41 2.12 -26.87
C TRP A 24 -13.91 1.79 -26.71
N GLU A 25 -13.31 1.07 -27.67
CA GLU A 25 -11.87 0.74 -27.70
C GLU A 25 -11.07 1.73 -28.58
N ILE A 26 -11.74 2.79 -29.08
CA ILE A 26 -11.14 3.80 -29.97
C ILE A 26 -10.52 4.95 -29.14
N THR A 27 -11.19 5.35 -28.06
CA THR A 27 -10.76 6.45 -27.18
C THR A 27 -11.14 6.17 -25.73
N GLY A 28 -10.34 6.68 -24.79
CA GLY A 28 -10.58 6.52 -23.36
C GLY A 28 -9.78 5.37 -22.72
N PRO A 29 -10.06 5.03 -21.46
CA PRO A 29 -9.25 4.07 -20.69
C PRO A 29 -9.11 2.70 -21.37
N CYS A 30 -10.18 2.20 -22.00
CA CYS A 30 -10.19 0.91 -22.70
C CYS A 30 -9.37 0.88 -24.00
N ALA A 31 -8.85 2.03 -24.44
CA ALA A 31 -7.96 2.14 -25.60
C ALA A 31 -6.48 2.23 -25.21
N HIS A 32 -6.16 2.32 -23.91
CA HIS A 32 -4.79 2.43 -23.42
C HIS A 32 -4.09 1.05 -23.44
N PRO A 33 -2.80 0.96 -23.85
CA PRO A 33 -2.08 -0.31 -23.89
C PRO A 33 -1.91 -0.98 -22.51
N GLU A 34 -1.96 -0.20 -21.43
CA GLU A 34 -1.84 -0.72 -20.06
C GLU A 34 -3.19 -1.15 -19.46
N TYR A 35 -4.31 -0.93 -20.15
CA TYR A 35 -5.63 -1.30 -19.67
C TYR A 35 -5.83 -2.82 -19.72
N LEU A 36 -6.07 -3.42 -18.55
CA LEU A 36 -6.43 -4.82 -18.39
C LEU A 36 -7.87 -4.93 -17.88
N GLU A 37 -8.65 -5.85 -18.44
CA GLU A 37 -10.00 -6.13 -17.94
C GLU A 37 -9.93 -6.70 -16.51
N SER A 38 -10.75 -6.14 -15.61
CA SER A 38 -10.71 -6.41 -14.17
C SER A 38 -11.24 -7.76 -13.71
N VAL A 39 -11.76 -8.58 -14.63
CA VAL A 39 -12.36 -9.87 -14.29
C VAL A 39 -11.29 -10.97 -14.44
N PRO A 40 -10.61 -11.38 -13.34
CA PRO A 40 -9.67 -12.47 -13.44
C PRO A 40 -10.41 -13.74 -13.83
N LYS A 41 -9.76 -14.61 -14.61
CA LYS A 41 -10.35 -15.91 -14.91
C LYS A 41 -10.45 -16.71 -13.60
N ALA A 42 -11.55 -17.44 -13.42
CA ALA A 42 -11.72 -18.32 -12.26
C ALA A 42 -10.62 -19.39 -12.14
N THR A 43 -9.93 -19.70 -13.26
CA THR A 43 -8.77 -20.60 -13.29
C THR A 43 -7.47 -19.96 -12.79
N GLU A 44 -7.40 -18.62 -12.71
CA GLU A 44 -6.19 -17.86 -12.38
C GLU A 44 -6.28 -17.28 -10.96
N TYR A 45 -7.46 -16.86 -10.52
CA TYR A 45 -7.68 -16.33 -9.17
C TYR A 45 -7.98 -17.44 -8.17
N ARG A 46 -7.23 -17.49 -7.05
CA ARG A 46 -7.48 -18.39 -5.92
C ARG A 46 -7.55 -19.87 -6.33
N ILE A 47 -6.54 -20.30 -7.10
CA ILE A 47 -6.34 -21.70 -7.52
C ILE A 47 -6.36 -22.65 -6.33
N ARG A 48 -5.89 -22.19 -5.17
CA ARG A 48 -5.95 -22.90 -3.90
C ARG A 48 -6.97 -22.28 -2.98
N CYS A 49 -7.80 -23.13 -2.37
CA CYS A 49 -8.67 -22.72 -1.28
C CYS A 49 -7.80 -22.32 -0.08
N PRO A 50 -8.11 -21.25 0.68
CA PRO A 50 -7.30 -20.83 1.83
C PRO A 50 -7.24 -21.84 2.97
N ALA A 51 -8.21 -22.75 3.03
CA ALA A 51 -8.22 -23.83 4.01
C ALA A 51 -7.43 -25.07 3.54
N THR A 52 -7.01 -25.10 2.27
CA THR A 52 -6.16 -26.16 1.72
C THR A 52 -4.71 -25.74 1.91
N ILE A 53 -4.00 -26.44 2.79
CA ILE A 53 -2.62 -26.14 3.15
C ILE A 53 -1.70 -26.93 2.23
N ASP A 54 -1.06 -26.26 1.28
CA ASP A 54 0.03 -26.84 0.46
C ASP A 54 1.38 -26.74 1.18
N GLU A 55 1.57 -25.69 1.97
CA GLU A 55 2.77 -25.38 2.73
C GLU A 55 2.41 -25.09 4.18
N GLU A 56 3.11 -25.72 5.12
CA GLU A 56 2.93 -25.46 6.55
C GLU A 56 3.60 -24.14 6.93
N ALA A 57 2.79 -23.10 7.18
CA ALA A 57 3.30 -21.81 7.60
C ALA A 57 3.80 -21.87 9.07
N ILE A 58 5.09 -21.64 9.27
CA ILE A 58 5.69 -21.47 10.60
C ILE A 58 5.71 -19.96 10.92
N VAL A 59 4.74 -19.49 11.71
CA VAL A 59 4.67 -18.08 12.12
C VAL A 59 5.52 -17.86 13.38
N PRO A 60 6.62 -17.09 13.31
CA PRO A 60 7.47 -16.84 14.48
C PRO A 60 6.75 -16.01 15.54
N THR A 61 6.89 -16.40 16.80
CA THR A 61 6.23 -15.74 17.94
C THR A 61 7.17 -14.86 18.78
N ALA A 62 8.46 -15.18 18.76
CA ALA A 62 9.49 -14.48 19.50
C ALA A 62 10.78 -14.42 18.70
N ASP A 63 11.57 -13.37 18.92
CA ASP A 63 12.91 -13.27 18.35
C ASP A 63 13.82 -14.38 18.92
N PRO A 64 14.73 -14.97 18.12
CA PRO A 64 15.59 -16.07 18.57
C PRO A 64 16.38 -15.79 19.85
N GLU A 65 16.82 -14.55 20.04
CA GLU A 65 17.56 -14.10 21.23
C GLU A 65 16.74 -14.22 22.52
N ASN A 66 15.41 -14.14 22.41
CA ASN A 66 14.46 -14.13 23.51
C ASN A 66 13.90 -15.53 23.86
N VAL A 67 14.23 -16.56 23.07
CA VAL A 67 13.73 -17.94 23.25
C VAL A 67 14.38 -18.60 24.47
N TYR A 68 15.72 -18.62 24.52
CA TYR A 68 16.47 -19.11 25.67
C TYR A 68 16.76 -17.99 26.67
N ASN A 69 16.92 -16.77 26.13
CA ASN A 69 17.00 -15.46 26.77
C ASN A 69 15.76 -14.98 27.56
N ILE A 70 15.25 -15.70 28.57
CA ILE A 70 13.90 -15.38 29.13
C ILE A 70 13.87 -14.28 30.22
N LEU A 71 14.93 -13.51 30.41
CA LEU A 71 15.00 -12.44 31.44
C LEU A 71 13.95 -11.33 31.18
N TYR A 72 12.80 -11.44 31.85
CA TYR A 72 11.67 -10.55 31.59
C TYR A 72 11.87 -9.11 32.07
N HIS A 73 12.50 -8.87 33.23
CA HIS A 73 12.61 -7.52 33.79
C HIS A 73 13.42 -6.55 32.90
N ALA A 74 14.40 -7.08 32.15
CA ALA A 74 15.17 -6.30 31.17
C ALA A 74 14.32 -5.96 29.93
N ARG A 75 13.40 -6.85 29.54
CA ARG A 75 12.51 -6.71 28.38
C ARG A 75 11.21 -5.94 28.67
N ASP A 76 10.80 -5.83 29.94
CA ASP A 76 9.53 -5.19 30.34
C ASP A 76 9.55 -3.68 30.09
N GLN A 77 9.19 -3.27 28.87
CA GLN A 77 9.07 -1.86 28.48
C GLN A 77 7.93 -1.13 29.21
N ARG A 78 6.94 -1.85 29.74
CA ARG A 78 5.78 -1.23 30.40
C ARG A 78 6.14 -0.67 31.76
N ARG A 79 6.94 -1.41 32.53
CA ARG A 79 7.37 -1.02 33.89
C ARG A 79 8.73 -0.36 33.92
N ASN A 80 9.60 -0.65 32.96
CA ASN A 80 10.93 -0.03 32.84
C ASN A 80 10.84 1.40 32.29
N ARG A 81 10.05 2.25 32.97
CA ARG A 81 9.92 3.67 32.70
C ARG A 81 10.48 4.46 33.88
N PRO A 82 11.13 5.61 33.62
CA PRO A 82 11.57 6.49 34.70
C PRO A 82 10.39 6.85 35.63
N PRO A 83 10.62 6.91 36.96
CA PRO A 83 9.60 7.36 37.89
C PRO A 83 9.26 8.84 37.64
N ILE A 84 8.02 9.22 37.94
CA ILE A 84 7.56 10.60 37.81
C ILE A 84 8.29 11.48 38.83
N LYS A 85 9.10 12.43 38.36
CA LYS A 85 9.79 13.41 39.20
C LYS A 85 8.96 14.69 39.25
N ARG A 86 8.41 15.03 40.43
CA ARG A 86 7.69 16.29 40.67
C ARG A 86 8.59 17.22 41.49
N TYR A 87 8.84 18.42 40.97
CA TYR A 87 9.61 19.47 41.65
C TYR A 87 8.78 20.76 41.68
N LEU A 88 9.00 21.58 42.70
CA LEU A 88 8.34 22.87 42.87
C LEU A 88 9.27 23.96 42.36
N LEU A 89 8.76 24.86 41.51
CA LEU A 89 9.48 26.06 41.08
C LEU A 89 9.00 27.26 41.92
N LYS A 90 9.93 27.92 42.60
CA LYS A 90 9.68 29.17 43.32
C LYS A 90 9.97 30.36 42.41
N LYS A 91 9.61 31.56 42.89
CA LYS A 91 9.86 32.82 42.18
C LYS A 91 11.34 33.00 41.83
N ASP A 92 12.23 32.69 42.76
CA ASP A 92 13.68 32.86 42.60
C ASP A 92 14.23 31.96 41.47
N ASP A 93 13.78 30.70 41.41
CA ASP A 93 14.17 29.75 40.36
C ASP A 93 13.75 30.24 38.97
N VAL A 94 12.52 30.75 38.85
CA VAL A 94 11.99 31.26 37.58
C VAL A 94 12.72 32.53 37.15
N ALA A 95 12.99 33.45 38.08
CA ALA A 95 13.74 34.68 37.78
C ALA A 95 15.16 34.39 37.29
N GLN A 96 15.83 33.41 37.91
CA GLN A 96 17.13 32.94 37.45
C GLN A 96 17.06 32.35 36.03
N MET A 97 16.11 31.44 35.76
CA MET A 97 15.92 30.85 34.43
C MET A 97 15.67 31.90 33.35
N MET A 98 14.92 32.97 33.66
CA MET A 98 14.67 34.06 32.71
C MET A 98 15.94 34.86 32.39
N ASN A 99 16.82 35.08 33.37
CA ASN A 99 18.10 35.76 33.16
C ASN A 99 19.07 34.92 32.32
N GLU A 100 19.01 33.59 32.45
CA GLU A 100 19.87 32.65 31.71
C GLU A 100 19.35 32.31 30.31
N LYS A 101 18.05 32.48 30.04
CA LYS A 101 17.40 32.03 28.81
C LYS A 101 17.85 32.80 27.57
N LYS A 102 18.21 32.06 26.52
CA LYS A 102 18.42 32.57 25.15
C LYS A 102 17.22 32.27 24.25
N THR A 103 17.14 32.94 23.11
CA THR A 103 16.04 32.78 22.15
C THR A 103 16.16 31.45 21.40
N ASP A 104 15.23 30.53 21.66
CA ASP A 104 14.98 29.31 20.89
C ASP A 104 13.49 29.27 20.50
N PHE A 105 13.21 29.07 19.21
CA PHE A 105 11.85 28.96 18.69
C PHE A 105 11.55 27.50 18.29
N PRO A 106 10.31 27.00 18.49
CA PRO A 106 9.93 25.68 18.02
C PRO A 106 10.09 25.62 16.49
N ARG A 107 10.58 24.49 15.99
CA ARG A 107 10.70 24.27 14.54
C ARG A 107 9.32 24.31 13.91
N VAL A 108 9.17 25.10 12.86
CA VAL A 108 7.95 25.15 12.06
C VAL A 108 7.85 23.87 11.22
N TYR A 109 6.69 23.23 11.22
CA TYR A 109 6.38 22.18 10.25
C TYR A 109 6.10 22.86 8.90
N LEU A 110 7.15 23.01 8.09
CA LEU A 110 7.04 23.61 6.75
C LEU A 110 6.48 22.56 5.79
N THR A 111 5.23 22.76 5.35
CA THR A 111 4.70 22.05 4.20
C THR A 111 5.32 22.63 2.94
N THR A 112 5.98 21.82 2.13
CA THR A 112 6.50 22.24 0.83
C THR A 112 5.33 22.51 -0.12
N THR A 113 5.48 23.49 -1.02
CA THR A 113 4.58 23.64 -2.17
C THR A 113 4.72 22.40 -3.04
N VAL A 114 3.62 21.70 -3.26
CA VAL A 114 3.57 20.50 -4.11
C VAL A 114 3.26 20.94 -5.53
N GLU A 115 4.06 20.50 -6.50
CA GLU A 115 3.72 20.55 -7.91
C GLU A 115 3.12 19.18 -8.26
N GLU A 116 1.89 19.17 -8.74
CA GLU A 116 1.21 17.94 -9.15
C GLU A 116 1.83 17.46 -10.46
N ASP A 117 2.42 16.25 -10.44
CA ASP A 117 2.93 15.58 -11.61
C ASP A 117 2.29 14.19 -11.68
N GLU A 118 1.73 13.86 -12.85
CA GLU A 118 0.87 12.70 -13.06
C GLU A 118 1.63 11.38 -12.93
N ASN A 119 2.92 11.32 -13.31
CA ASN A 119 3.70 10.08 -13.38
C ASN A 119 5.16 10.19 -12.85
N ALA A 120 5.48 11.20 -12.02
CA ALA A 120 6.86 11.53 -11.63
C ALA A 120 7.65 10.45 -10.88
N ARG A 121 6.99 9.64 -10.04
CA ARG A 121 7.65 8.62 -9.20
C ARG A 121 7.43 7.24 -9.79
N GLY A 122 8.52 6.53 -10.07
CA GLY A 122 8.47 5.20 -10.68
C GLY A 122 7.90 5.16 -12.11
N GLY A 123 7.62 6.32 -12.73
CA GLY A 123 6.94 6.38 -14.02
C GLY A 123 5.45 6.01 -13.93
N GLY A 124 4.82 6.17 -12.76
CA GLY A 124 3.42 5.77 -12.52
C GLY A 124 3.25 4.34 -11.99
N TYR A 125 4.35 3.59 -11.81
CA TYR A 125 4.37 2.23 -11.27
C TYR A 125 5.42 2.10 -10.15
N GLU A 126 5.01 1.71 -8.94
CA GLU A 126 5.86 1.52 -7.75
C GLU A 126 5.82 0.06 -7.25
#